data_AF-A0A7T1C508-F1
#
_entry.id   AF-A0A7T1C508-F1
#
_cell.length_a   1.000
_cell.length_b   1.000
_cell.length_c   1.000
_cell.angle_alpha   90.00
_cell.angle_beta   90.00
_cell.angle_gamma   90.00
#
_symmetry.space_group_name_H-M   'P 1'
#
loop_
_entity.id
_entity.type
_entity.pdbx_description
1 polymer ?
#
loop_
_entity_poly.entity_id
_entity_poly.type
_entity_poly.pdbx_seq_one_letter_code
_entity_poly.pdbx_strand_id
1 'polypeptide(L)'
;MGTFEILHFWALTLLLVTIVVVILSIFSSKNLLNRFGFYRPLRREFYECGFRPVNQKPIQFSLQFLMIIVFFLIYDIELIFSFPLISHFMEFSFLEFIGIFLLYGLFLISLLFDYDQNILNWKF
;
A
#
# COMPACT_ATOMS: atom_id res chain seq x y z
N MET A 1 -50.65 -8.07 -32.32
CA MET A 1 -50.16 -8.54 -31.01
C MET A 1 -48.67 -8.29 -30.96
N GLY A 2 -48.20 -7.29 -30.22
CA GLY A 2 -46.76 -7.01 -30.20
C GLY A 2 -46.43 -5.75 -29.42
N THR A 3 -46.88 -4.58 -29.88
CA THR A 3 -46.47 -3.30 -29.28
C THR A 3 -47.02 -3.06 -27.88
N PHE A 4 -48.28 -3.41 -27.59
CA PHE A 4 -48.89 -3.21 -26.26
C PHE A 4 -48.32 -4.16 -25.18
N GLU A 5 -48.09 -5.43 -25.53
CA GLU A 5 -47.44 -6.42 -24.66
C GLU A 5 -45.99 -6.01 -24.34
N ILE A 6 -45.26 -5.51 -25.34
CA ILE A 6 -43.90 -5.00 -25.18
C ILE A 6 -43.90 -3.77 -24.26
N LEU A 7 -44.80 -2.81 -24.47
CA LEU A 7 -44.96 -1.63 -23.61
C LEU A 7 -45.25 -1.99 -22.15
N HIS A 8 -46.12 -2.99 -21.91
CA HIS A 8 -46.42 -3.46 -20.56
C HIS A 8 -45.20 -4.11 -19.89
N PHE A 9 -44.43 -4.91 -20.63
CA PHE A 9 -43.18 -5.50 -20.13
C PHE A 9 -42.13 -4.44 -19.76
N TRP A 10 -41.95 -3.40 -20.58
CA TRP A 10 -41.06 -2.27 -20.27
C TRP A 10 -41.52 -1.46 -19.07
N ALA A 11 -42.84 -1.25 -18.91
CA ALA A 11 -43.38 -0.56 -17.75
C ALA A 11 -43.13 -1.33 -16.45
N LEU A 12 -43.32 -2.67 -16.46
CA LEU A 12 -43.07 -3.51 -15.29
C LEU A 12 -41.58 -3.55 -14.91
N THR A 13 -40.68 -3.62 -15.90
CA THR A 13 -39.24 -3.62 -15.63
C THR A 13 -38.77 -2.29 -15.03
N LEU A 14 -39.24 -1.15 -15.55
CA LEU A 14 -38.93 0.17 -14.96
C LEU A 14 -39.47 0.32 -13.54
N LEU A 15 -40.69 -0.16 -13.27
CA LEU A 15 -41.27 -0.16 -11.93
C LEU A 15 -40.44 -0.99 -10.96
N LEU A 16 -39.99 -2.17 -11.37
CA LEU A 16 -39.15 -3.04 -10.54
C LEU A 16 -37.79 -2.38 -10.24
N VAL A 17 -37.15 -1.77 -11.23
CA VAL A 17 -35.88 -1.05 -11.07
C VAL A 17 -36.03 0.12 -10.08
N THR A 18 -37.09 0.92 -10.20
CA THR A 18 -37.32 2.05 -9.28
C THR A 18 -37.52 1.59 -7.84
N ILE A 19 -38.27 0.51 -7.61
CA ILE A 19 -38.44 -0.06 -6.27
C ILE A 19 -37.09 -0.48 -5.68
N VAL A 20 -36.25 -1.18 -6.45
CA VAL A 20 -34.94 -1.63 -5.99
C VAL A 20 -34.04 -0.45 -5.63
N VAL A 21 -34.01 0.59 -6.48
CA VAL A 21 -33.21 1.79 -6.22
C VAL A 21 -33.67 2.52 -4.95
N VAL A 22 -34.98 2.64 -4.72
CA VAL A 22 -35.53 3.24 -3.51
C VAL A 22 -35.11 2.45 -2.27
N ILE A 23 -35.23 1.13 -2.29
CA ILE A 23 -34.82 0.26 -1.16
C ILE A 23 -33.34 0.43 -0.85
N LEU A 24 -32.47 0.42 -1.87
CA LEU A 24 -31.03 0.61 -1.69
C LEU A 24 -30.69 1.99 -1.13
N SER A 25 -31.38 3.05 -1.59
CA SER A 25 -31.17 4.41 -1.09
C SER A 25 -31.55 4.56 0.39
N ILE A 26 -32.62 3.91 0.84
CA ILE A 26 -33.05 3.89 2.25
C ILE A 26 -31.99 3.19 3.10
N PHE A 27 -31.46 2.06 2.63
CA PHE A 27 -30.44 1.28 3.36
C PHE A 27 -29.08 1.99 3.42
N SER A 28 -28.72 2.77 2.40
CA SER A 28 -27.49 3.58 2.41
C SER A 28 -27.59 4.79 3.35
N SER A 29 -28.82 5.28 3.59
CA SER A 29 -29.04 6.50 4.36
C SER A 29 -28.82 6.28 5.86
N LYS A 30 -27.62 6.66 6.31
CA LYS A 30 -27.21 6.59 7.72
C LYS A 30 -28.18 7.31 8.67
N ASN A 31 -28.82 8.39 8.20
CA ASN A 31 -29.81 9.14 8.99
C ASN A 31 -31.10 8.33 9.28
N LEU A 32 -31.60 7.54 8.32
CA LEU A 32 -32.79 6.71 8.56
C LEU A 32 -32.44 5.50 9.43
N LEU A 33 -31.31 4.82 9.17
CA LEU A 33 -30.88 3.70 10.03
C LEU A 33 -30.57 4.13 11.47
N ASN A 34 -30.08 5.36 11.68
CA ASN A 34 -29.89 5.93 13.01
C ASN A 34 -31.23 6.19 13.72
N ARG A 35 -32.24 6.65 12.98
CA ARG A 35 -33.60 6.87 13.52
C ARG A 35 -34.30 5.57 13.92
N PHE A 36 -34.08 4.48 13.17
CA PHE A 36 -34.60 3.14 13.49
C PHE A 36 -33.75 2.35 14.50
N GLY A 37 -32.66 2.93 15.02
CA GLY A 37 -31.81 2.31 16.04
C GLY A 37 -30.86 1.21 15.54
N PHE A 38 -30.79 0.98 14.23
CA PHE A 38 -29.89 -0.01 13.61
C PHE A 38 -28.48 0.54 13.37
N TYR A 39 -28.31 1.86 13.33
CA TYR A 39 -27.00 2.49 13.17
C TYR A 39 -26.41 2.85 14.54
N ARG A 40 -25.63 1.93 15.13
CA ARG A 40 -24.70 2.30 16.21
C ARG A 40 -23.38 2.69 15.55
N PRO A 41 -22.92 3.95 15.63
CA PRO A 41 -21.58 4.26 15.18
C PRO A 41 -20.61 3.48 16.08
N LEU A 42 -19.97 2.44 15.54
CA LEU A 42 -18.79 1.89 16.19
C LEU A 42 -17.81 3.05 16.32
N ARG A 43 -17.30 3.24 17.53
CA ARG A 43 -16.33 4.28 17.85
C ARG A 43 -15.15 4.12 16.89
N ARG A 44 -15.03 5.01 15.90
CA ARG A 44 -13.90 5.04 14.94
C ARG A 44 -12.73 5.85 15.51
N GLU A 45 -12.63 5.89 16.84
CA GLU A 45 -11.56 6.57 17.53
C GLU A 45 -10.43 5.55 17.68
N PHE A 46 -9.21 6.00 17.42
CA PHE A 46 -8.03 5.19 17.68
C PHE A 46 -8.00 4.78 19.16
N TYR A 47 -7.44 3.61 19.44
CA TYR A 47 -7.42 3.03 20.78
C TYR A 47 -6.44 3.81 21.67
N GLU A 48 -6.88 4.96 22.22
CA GLU A 48 -6.05 5.84 23.03
C GLU A 48 -6.29 5.63 24.52
N CYS A 49 -5.99 4.45 25.07
CA CYS A 49 -5.86 4.22 26.53
C CYS A 49 -6.99 4.78 27.45
N GLY A 50 -8.18 5.10 26.94
CA GLY A 50 -9.28 5.76 27.66
C GLY A 50 -9.26 7.30 27.70
N PHE A 51 -8.24 7.97 27.14
CA PHE A 51 -8.15 9.44 27.11
C PHE A 51 -8.58 9.99 25.75
N ARG A 52 -9.11 11.22 25.74
CA ARG A 52 -9.41 11.93 24.49
C ARG A 52 -8.11 12.51 23.90
N PRO A 53 -7.88 12.41 22.58
CA PRO A 53 -6.70 13.00 21.96
C PRO A 53 -6.69 14.51 22.19
N VAL A 54 -5.71 14.99 22.97
CA VAL A 54 -5.62 16.41 23.34
C VAL A 54 -4.98 17.24 22.22
N ASN A 55 -4.27 16.60 21.26
CA ASN A 55 -3.81 17.21 20.02
C ASN A 55 -3.28 16.14 19.06
N GLN A 56 -3.54 16.30 17.75
CA GLN A 56 -2.82 15.54 16.72
C GLN A 56 -1.38 16.07 16.68
N LYS A 57 -0.43 15.31 17.23
CA LYS A 57 0.99 15.65 17.07
C LYS A 57 1.36 15.48 15.59
N PRO A 58 2.10 16.42 14.97
CA PRO A 58 2.67 16.18 13.66
C PRO A 58 3.59 14.95 13.76
N ILE A 59 3.41 14.01 12.84
CA ILE A 59 4.24 12.82 12.77
C ILE A 59 5.65 13.28 12.40
N GLN A 60 6.61 13.06 13.30
CA GLN A 60 8.01 13.33 13.03
C GLN A 60 8.52 12.23 12.10
N PHE A 61 8.94 12.61 10.89
CA PHE A 61 9.58 11.71 9.96
C PHE A 61 11.00 11.41 10.46
N SER A 62 11.33 10.13 10.65
CA SER A 62 12.70 9.75 11.01
C SER A 62 13.51 9.47 9.74
N LEU A 63 14.64 10.16 9.62
CA LEU A 63 15.59 9.98 8.51
C LEU A 63 16.20 8.56 8.48
N GLN A 64 16.21 7.87 9.62
CA GLN A 64 16.70 6.50 9.72
C GLN A 64 15.89 5.53 8.85
N PHE A 65 14.55 5.65 8.81
CA PHE A 65 13.73 4.79 7.95
C PHE A 65 13.98 5.08 6.47
N LEU A 66 14.24 6.34 6.11
CA LEU A 66 14.60 6.71 4.75
C LEU A 66 15.92 6.07 4.33
N MET A 67 16.94 6.08 5.18
CA MET A 67 18.24 5.49 4.86
C MET A 67 18.13 3.98 4.64
N ILE A 68 17.36 3.28 5.48
CA ILE A 68 17.11 1.83 5.29
C ILE A 68 16.45 1.55 3.93
N ILE A 69 15.48 2.38 3.52
CA ILE A 69 14.82 2.25 2.20
C ILE A 69 15.83 2.48 1.06
N VAL A 70 16.70 3.49 1.19
CA VAL A 70 17.73 3.78 0.18
C VAL A 70 18.72 2.63 0.07
N PHE A 71 19.20 2.06 1.19
CA PHE A 71 20.07 0.89 1.17
C PHE A 71 19.43 -0.31 0.50
N PHE A 72 18.17 -0.59 0.84
CA PHE A 72 17.41 -1.66 0.24
C PHE A 72 17.30 -1.49 -1.29
N LEU A 73 17.00 -0.27 -1.74
CA LEU A 73 16.88 0.04 -3.16
C LEU A 73 18.21 -0.11 -3.91
N ILE A 74 19.33 0.33 -3.33
CA ILE A 74 20.66 0.17 -3.93
C ILE A 74 21.02 -1.31 -4.05
N TYR A 75 20.79 -2.09 -2.99
CA TYR A 75 21.06 -3.52 -2.97
C TYR A 75 20.19 -4.29 -3.98
N ASP A 76 18.92 -3.93 -4.13
CA ASP A 76 18.03 -4.54 -5.14
C ASP A 76 18.52 -4.27 -6.57
N ILE A 77 19.02 -3.05 -6.86
CA ILE A 77 19.59 -2.72 -8.18
C ILE A 77 20.86 -3.54 -8.43
N GLU A 78 21.73 -3.68 -7.44
CA GLU A 78 22.95 -4.50 -7.53
C GLU A 78 22.65 -5.98 -7.79
N LEU A 79 21.59 -6.53 -7.18
CA LEU A 79 21.14 -7.88 -7.46
C LEU A 79 20.65 -8.06 -8.91
N ILE A 80 19.94 -7.08 -9.46
CA ILE A 80 19.50 -7.11 -10.87
C ILE A 80 20.72 -7.14 -11.80
N PHE A 81 21.74 -6.31 -11.54
CA PHE A 81 22.99 -6.34 -12.30
C PHE A 81 23.75 -7.66 -12.15
N SER A 82 23.58 -8.34 -11.02
CA SER A 82 24.21 -9.63 -10.74
C SER A 82 23.45 -10.82 -11.38
N PHE A 83 22.22 -10.63 -11.87
CA PHE A 83 21.40 -11.71 -12.41
C PHE A 83 21.91 -12.34 -13.73
N PRO A 84 22.40 -11.58 -14.73
CA PRO A 84 22.93 -12.13 -15.99
C PRO A 84 24.11 -13.10 -15.80
N LEU A 85 24.76 -13.04 -14.66
CA LEU A 85 25.94 -13.85 -14.32
C LEU A 85 25.57 -15.26 -13.90
N ILE A 86 24.40 -15.40 -13.28
CA ILE A 86 23.86 -16.69 -12.89
C ILE A 86 23.45 -17.46 -14.16
N SER A 87 22.99 -16.77 -15.20
CA SER A 87 22.51 -17.43 -16.43
C SER A 87 23.63 -17.98 -17.32
N HIS A 88 24.83 -17.40 -17.29
CA HIS A 88 25.98 -17.85 -18.10
C HIS A 88 27.21 -18.20 -17.25
N PHE A 89 27.00 -18.71 -16.03
CA PHE A 89 28.07 -19.00 -15.07
C PHE A 89 29.20 -19.89 -15.63
N MET A 90 28.91 -20.77 -16.59
CA MET A 90 29.89 -21.65 -17.21
C MET A 90 30.79 -20.96 -18.25
N GLU A 91 30.35 -19.83 -18.83
CA GLU A 91 31.09 -19.06 -19.86
C GLU A 91 31.69 -17.77 -19.29
N PHE A 92 31.83 -17.73 -17.97
CA PHE A 92 32.15 -16.54 -17.23
C PHE A 92 33.58 -16.04 -17.47
N SER A 93 33.73 -14.81 -17.95
CA SER A 93 35.05 -14.24 -18.27
C SER A 93 35.74 -13.63 -17.04
N PHE A 94 37.07 -13.62 -17.03
CA PHE A 94 37.85 -13.01 -15.95
C PHE A 94 37.57 -11.50 -15.76
N LEU A 95 37.19 -10.83 -16.85
CA LEU A 95 36.88 -9.40 -16.84
C LEU A 95 35.54 -9.14 -16.15
N GLU A 96 34.54 -9.99 -16.38
CA GLU A 96 33.26 -9.93 -15.66
C GLU A 96 33.43 -10.27 -14.17
N PHE A 97 34.35 -11.18 -13.80
CA PHE A 97 34.71 -11.46 -12.40
C PHE A 97 35.21 -10.22 -11.68
N ILE A 98 36.14 -9.49 -12.31
CA ILE A 98 36.64 -8.23 -11.76
C ILE A 98 35.51 -7.21 -11.67
N GLY A 99 34.65 -7.11 -12.69
CA GLY A 99 33.52 -6.19 -12.69
C GLY A 99 32.58 -6.38 -11.50
N ILE A 100 32.20 -7.63 -11.22
CA ILE A 100 31.37 -7.99 -10.07
C ILE A 100 32.07 -7.71 -8.75
N PHE A 101 33.33 -8.12 -8.64
CA PHE A 101 34.11 -7.92 -7.41
C PHE A 101 34.24 -6.44 -7.06
N LEU A 102 34.42 -5.59 -8.08
CA LEU A 102 34.52 -4.15 -7.92
C LEU A 102 33.16 -3.54 -7.53
N LEU A 103 32.07 -4.03 -8.13
CA LEU A 103 30.70 -3.61 -7.82
C LEU A 103 30.33 -3.90 -6.36
N TYR A 104 30.49 -5.15 -5.91
CA TYR A 104 30.27 -5.51 -4.50
C TYR A 104 31.28 -4.84 -3.56
N GLY A 105 32.52 -4.65 -3.99
CA GLY A 105 33.55 -3.95 -3.21
C GLY A 105 33.17 -2.49 -2.91
N LEU A 106 32.63 -1.78 -3.91
CA LEU A 106 32.12 -0.41 -3.73
C LEU A 106 30.93 -0.36 -2.77
N PHE A 107 30.00 -1.30 -2.91
CA PHE A 107 28.86 -1.41 -1.99
C PHE A 107 29.31 -1.63 -0.54
N LEU A 108 30.25 -2.55 -0.32
CA LEU A 108 30.83 -2.81 1.01
C LEU A 108 31.51 -1.58 1.60
N ILE A 109 32.26 -0.82 0.80
CA ILE A 109 32.92 0.42 1.25
C ILE A 109 31.86 1.44 1.69
N SER A 110 30.78 1.61 0.91
CA SER A 110 29.67 2.50 1.29
C SER A 110 29.07 2.07 2.63
N LEU A 111 28.78 0.78 2.79
CA LEU A 111 28.17 0.26 4.01
C LEU A 111 29.07 0.47 5.25
N LEU A 112 30.37 0.28 5.10
CA LEU A 112 31.34 0.54 6.17
C LEU A 112 31.37 2.03 6.56
N PHE A 113 31.33 2.93 5.58
CA PHE A 113 31.25 4.37 5.84
C PHE A 113 29.98 4.73 6.62
N ASP A 114 28.83 4.20 6.20
CA ASP A 114 27.54 4.49 6.84
C ASP A 114 27.43 3.88 8.25
N TYR A 115 28.10 2.76 8.49
CA TYR A 115 28.23 2.16 9.81
C TYR A 115 29.01 3.05 10.78
N ASP A 116 30.15 3.60 10.33
CA ASP A 116 30.97 4.51 11.15
C ASP A 116 30.20 5.80 11.50
N GLN A 117 29.38 6.30 10.57
CA GLN A 117 28.49 7.44 10.81
C GLN A 117 27.33 7.15 11.78
N ASN A 118 27.21 5.92 12.29
CA ASN A 118 26.17 5.49 13.24
C ASN A 118 24.73 5.76 12.72
N ILE A 119 24.54 5.90 11.41
CA ILE A 119 23.24 6.18 10.79
C ILE A 119 22.29 4.99 10.98
N LEU A 120 22.86 3.78 11.03
CA LEU A 120 22.18 2.51 11.23
C LEU A 120 21.91 2.19 12.71
N ASN A 121 22.43 2.99 13.66
CA ASN A 121 22.25 2.72 15.08
C ASN A 121 20.87 3.17 15.55
N TRP A 122 20.03 2.20 15.90
CA TRP A 122 18.72 2.47 16.46
C TRP A 122 18.85 2.84 17.93
N LYS A 123 18.91 4.14 18.20
CA LYS A 123 18.63 4.67 19.55
C LYS A 123 17.16 5.06 19.59
N PHE A 124 16.45 4.48 20.56
CA PHE A 124 15.09 4.86 20.94
C PHE A 124 15.03 6.33 21.37
#